data_AF-A0A3N5FMT1-F1
#
_entry.id   AF-A0A3N5FMT1-F1
#
_cell.length_a   1.000
_cell.length_b   1.000
_cell.length_c   1.000
_cell.angle_alpha   90.00
_cell.angle_beta   90.00
_cell.angle_gamma   90.00
#
_symmetry.space_group_name_H-M   'P 1'
#
loop_
_entity.id
_entity.type
_entity.pdbx_description
1 polymer ?
#
loop_
_entity_poly.entity_id
_entity_poly.type
_entity_poly.pdbx_seq_one_letter_code
_entity_poly.pdbx_strand_id
1 'polypeptide(L)'
;MYRITSWSLNVNSDQADVTAFTTNGGPVWRSFISGLNSFDGSISGFWDEIADSSGQAVILTRLLTPATGSIKLAFDDSGGGHFSGGVYWKSGSFGASLDAAVPVSYSFQGNGVLVYSTTG
;
A
#
# COMPACT_ATOMS: atom_id res chain seq x y z
N MET A 1 -7.63 -11.06 -20.46
CA MET A 1 -6.74 -11.35 -19.32
C MET A 1 -7.04 -10.31 -18.26
N TYR A 2 -8.00 -10.62 -17.40
CA TYR A 2 -8.44 -9.77 -16.30
C TYR A 2 -7.48 -10.02 -15.15
N ARG A 3 -6.90 -8.98 -14.58
CA ARG A 3 -5.94 -9.09 -13.48
C ARG A 3 -5.93 -7.76 -12.74
N ILE A 4 -5.23 -7.72 -11.61
CA ILE A 4 -4.86 -6.44 -10.99
C ILE A 4 -4.24 -5.55 -12.07
N THR A 5 -4.85 -4.39 -12.31
CA THR A 5 -4.43 -3.48 -13.39
C THR A 5 -3.62 -2.32 -12.85
N SER A 6 -3.80 -1.98 -11.58
CA SER A 6 -3.12 -0.84 -10.96
C SER A 6 -2.99 -1.02 -9.46
N TRP A 7 -1.95 -0.40 -8.92
CA TRP A 7 -1.75 -0.24 -7.49
C TRP A 7 -1.26 1.18 -7.21
N SER A 8 -1.52 1.65 -6.00
CA SER A 8 -1.02 2.91 -5.46
C SER A 8 -0.46 2.67 -4.07
N LEU A 9 0.60 3.40 -3.73
CA LEU A 9 1.26 3.34 -2.44
C LEU A 9 1.59 4.76 -1.99
N ASN A 10 1.08 5.13 -0.83
CA ASN A 10 1.42 6.36 -0.14
C ASN A 10 2.35 6.00 1.02
N VAL A 11 3.51 6.65 1.07
CA VAL A 11 4.46 6.51 2.18
C VAL A 11 4.49 7.85 2.90
N ASN A 12 4.09 7.84 4.17
CA ASN A 12 3.97 9.01 5.00
C ASN A 12 5.04 8.96 6.10
N SER A 13 5.65 10.11 6.39
CA SER A 13 6.61 10.27 7.47
C SER A 13 6.22 11.49 8.27
N ASP A 14 5.85 11.28 9.52
CA ASP A 14 5.53 12.36 10.45
C ASP A 14 6.83 12.85 11.08
N GLN A 15 7.09 14.15 11.00
CA GLN A 15 8.28 14.77 11.59
C GLN A 15 7.87 15.84 12.60
N ALA A 16 8.55 15.85 13.75
CA ALA A 16 8.30 16.86 14.78
C ALA A 16 9.21 18.06 14.56
N ASP A 17 8.64 19.25 14.45
CA ASP A 17 9.39 20.51 14.41
C ASP A 17 9.95 20.81 15.81
N VAL A 18 11.27 21.00 15.89
CA VAL A 18 11.99 21.31 17.13
C VAL A 18 12.78 22.61 17.02
N THR A 19 12.36 23.49 16.11
CA THR A 19 13.03 24.76 15.87
C THR A 19 13.01 25.63 17.12
N ALA A 20 14.19 25.89 17.67
CA ALA A 20 14.34 26.79 18.81
C ALA A 20 14.31 28.25 18.35
N PHE A 21 13.55 29.10 19.06
CA PHE A 21 13.67 30.55 18.90
C PHE A 21 15.00 31.01 19.49
N THR A 22 15.91 31.48 18.63
CA THR A 22 17.19 32.02 19.07
C THR A 22 17.12 33.55 19.19
N THR A 23 17.80 34.11 20.19
CA THR A 23 17.88 35.57 20.40
C THR A 23 18.90 36.26 19.49
N ASN A 24 19.65 35.52 18.67
CA ASN A 24 20.60 36.09 17.71
C ASN A 24 19.84 36.37 16.41
N GLY A 25 19.61 37.65 16.13
CA GLY A 25 18.66 38.19 15.14
C GLY A 25 18.95 37.93 13.66
N GLY A 26 19.00 36.66 13.26
CA GLY A 26 19.04 36.22 11.87
C GLY A 26 18.01 35.12 11.59
N PRO A 27 17.65 34.88 10.32
CA PRO A 27 16.72 33.82 9.94
C PRO A 27 17.30 32.44 10.32
N VAL A 28 16.49 31.65 11.03
CA VAL A 28 16.83 30.29 11.47
C VAL A 28 16.08 29.30 10.59
N TRP A 29 16.80 28.32 10.03
CA TRP A 29 16.20 27.22 9.29
C TRP A 29 15.45 26.27 10.23
N ARG A 30 14.31 25.73 9.78
CA ARG A 30 13.55 24.78 10.60
C ARG A 30 14.33 23.50 10.81
N SER A 31 14.28 22.98 12.03
CA SER A 31 14.90 21.71 12.41
C SER A 31 13.82 20.71 12.77
N PHE A 32 13.96 19.48 12.27
CA PHE A 32 12.97 18.42 12.45
C PHE A 32 13.61 17.17 13.05
N ILE A 33 12.88 16.48 13.93
CA ILE A 33 13.20 15.12 14.39
C ILE A 33 12.34 14.13 13.59
N SER A 34 12.97 13.07 13.09
CA SER A 34 12.26 11.97 12.42
C SER A 34 11.29 11.29 13.39
N GLY A 35 10.00 11.29 13.05
CA GLY A 35 8.96 10.62 13.82
C GLY A 35 8.56 9.28 13.21
N LEU A 36 7.25 9.03 13.20
CA LEU A 36 6.69 7.75 12.78
C LEU A 36 6.56 7.67 11.27
N ASN A 37 6.93 6.52 10.71
CA ASN A 37 6.68 6.21 9.31
C ASN A 37 5.43 5.33 9.21
N SER A 38 4.59 5.60 8.23
CA SER A 38 3.44 4.78 7.90
C SER A 38 3.31 4.64 6.39
N PHE A 39 2.61 3.61 5.95
CA PHE A 39 2.24 3.48 4.56
C PHE A 39 0.82 2.95 4.43
N ASP A 40 0.17 3.33 3.35
CA ASP A 40 -1.16 2.87 2.97
C ASP A 40 -1.24 2.83 1.45
N GLY A 41 -2.23 2.13 0.94
CA GLY A 41 -2.38 2.06 -0.50
C GLY A 41 -3.66 1.37 -0.90
N SER A 42 -3.83 1.31 -2.22
CA SER A 42 -4.96 0.62 -2.83
C SER A 42 -4.52 -0.16 -4.05
N ILE A 43 -5.23 -1.25 -4.31
CA ILE A 43 -5.02 -2.11 -5.46
C ILE A 43 -6.37 -2.23 -6.17
N SER A 44 -6.37 -2.09 -7.49
CA SER A 44 -7.60 -2.24 -8.28
C SER A 44 -7.38 -2.99 -9.58
N GLY A 45 -8.47 -3.58 -10.08
CA GLY A 45 -8.48 -4.33 -11.31
C GLY A 45 -9.81 -5.02 -11.52
N PHE A 46 -9.74 -6.21 -12.10
CA PHE A 46 -10.90 -7.04 -12.34
C PHE A 46 -10.72 -8.37 -11.63
N TRP A 47 -11.83 -8.89 -11.08
CA TRP A 47 -11.84 -10.23 -10.50
C TRP A 47 -11.47 -11.25 -11.56
N ASP A 48 -10.50 -12.11 -11.26
CA ASP A 48 -10.12 -13.23 -12.13
C ASP A 48 -10.20 -14.54 -11.35
N GLU A 49 -11.22 -15.33 -11.70
CA GLU A 49 -11.46 -16.65 -11.10
C GLU A 49 -10.48 -17.73 -11.58
N ILE A 50 -9.81 -17.50 -12.71
CA ILE A 50 -9.03 -18.53 -13.43
C ILE A 50 -7.53 -18.37 -13.20
N ALA A 51 -6.98 -17.16 -13.21
CA ALA A 51 -5.53 -16.94 -13.09
C ALA A 51 -5.05 -16.51 -11.69
N ASP A 52 -5.92 -15.93 -10.85
CA ASP A 52 -5.57 -15.37 -9.53
C ASP A 52 -6.51 -15.83 -8.40
N SER A 53 -7.02 -17.06 -8.53
CA SER A 53 -7.92 -17.69 -7.56
C SER A 53 -7.32 -17.80 -6.15
N SER A 54 -5.99 -17.71 -6.02
CA SER A 54 -5.29 -17.79 -4.73
C SER A 54 -5.03 -16.43 -4.10
N GLY A 55 -4.69 -15.39 -4.86
CA GLY A 55 -4.38 -14.07 -4.29
C GLY A 55 -5.63 -13.33 -3.84
N GLN A 56 -6.61 -13.19 -4.73
CA GLN A 56 -7.82 -12.39 -4.48
C GLN A 56 -8.75 -13.05 -3.45
N ALA A 57 -8.88 -14.38 -3.48
CA ALA A 57 -9.63 -15.12 -2.47
C ALA A 57 -9.01 -15.02 -1.07
N VAL A 58 -7.67 -14.98 -0.97
CA VAL A 58 -6.96 -14.77 0.30
C VAL A 58 -7.19 -13.36 0.83
N ILE A 59 -7.19 -12.34 -0.03
CA ILE A 59 -7.52 -10.96 0.38
C ILE A 59 -8.96 -10.88 0.90
N LEU A 60 -9.91 -11.48 0.19
CA LEU A 60 -11.32 -11.55 0.62
C LEU A 60 -11.46 -12.24 1.98
N THR A 61 -10.80 -13.38 2.16
CA THR A 61 -10.82 -14.13 3.42
C THR A 61 -10.25 -13.30 4.57
N ARG A 62 -9.16 -12.56 4.34
CA ARG A 62 -8.54 -11.66 5.34
C ARG A 62 -9.36 -10.40 5.63
N LEU A 63 -10.20 -9.96 4.70
CA LEU A 63 -11.18 -8.89 4.92
C LEU A 63 -12.35 -9.38 5.79
N LEU A 64 -12.81 -10.62 5.57
CA LEU A 64 -13.90 -11.23 6.35
C LEU A 64 -13.44 -11.68 7.74
N THR A 65 -12.19 -12.10 7.87
CA THR A 65 -11.56 -12.48 9.14
C THR A 65 -10.30 -11.63 9.31
N PRO A 66 -10.36 -10.54 10.10
CA PRO A 66 -9.26 -9.58 10.22
C PRO A 66 -7.95 -10.26 10.57
N ALA A 67 -7.06 -10.33 9.59
CA ALA A 67 -5.76 -10.98 9.70
C ALA A 67 -4.71 -10.19 8.93
N THR A 68 -3.47 -10.28 9.39
CA THR A 68 -2.32 -9.67 8.71
C THR A 68 -2.06 -10.36 7.38
N GLY A 69 -1.84 -9.56 6.34
CA GLY A 69 -1.35 -10.02 5.04
C GLY A 69 0.05 -9.50 4.76
N SER A 70 0.59 -9.91 3.62
CA SER A 70 1.81 -9.35 3.04
C SER A 70 1.52 -8.86 1.63
N ILE A 71 2.16 -7.77 1.22
CA ILE A 71 2.11 -7.26 -0.15
C ILE A 71 3.48 -7.36 -0.81
N LYS A 72 3.48 -7.57 -2.12
CA LYS A 72 4.61 -7.35 -3.02
C LYS A 72 4.11 -6.53 -4.20
N LEU A 73 4.48 -5.24 -4.24
CA LEU A 73 4.09 -4.30 -5.28
C LEU A 73 5.27 -4.11 -6.23
N ALA A 74 5.22 -4.79 -7.37
CA ALA A 74 6.26 -4.70 -8.39
C ALA A 74 6.01 -3.50 -9.32
N PHE A 75 7.08 -2.81 -9.71
CA PHE A 75 7.03 -1.74 -10.71
C PHE A 75 6.97 -2.28 -12.15
N ASP A 76 7.45 -3.50 -12.35
CA ASP A 76 7.39 -4.22 -13.62
C ASP A 76 7.18 -5.72 -13.42
N ASP A 77 6.71 -6.39 -14.47
CA ASP A 77 6.48 -7.85 -14.51
C ASP A 77 7.80 -8.65 -14.70
N SER A 78 8.90 -7.95 -14.99
CA SER A 78 10.22 -8.53 -15.27
C SER A 78 11.09 -8.76 -14.03
N GLY A 79 10.55 -8.53 -12.83
CA GLY A 79 11.28 -8.72 -11.58
C GLY A 79 12.23 -7.57 -11.23
N GLY A 80 11.92 -6.36 -11.70
CA GLY A 80 12.61 -5.16 -11.28
C GLY A 80 12.23 -4.73 -9.85
N GLY A 81 12.32 -3.42 -9.61
CA GLY A 81 12.08 -2.86 -8.28
C GLY A 81 10.71 -3.25 -7.72
N HIS A 82 10.66 -3.56 -6.42
CA HIS A 82 9.39 -3.82 -5.74
C HIS A 82 9.39 -3.35 -4.29
N PHE A 83 8.20 -2.98 -3.82
CA PHE A 83 7.93 -2.77 -2.40
C PHE A 83 7.35 -4.02 -1.78
N SER A 84 7.78 -4.35 -0.58
CA SER A 84 7.22 -5.44 0.21
C SER A 84 7.04 -5.03 1.66
N GLY A 85 6.01 -5.59 2.31
CA GLY A 85 5.70 -5.27 3.69
C GLY A 85 4.45 -6.00 4.19
N GLY A 86 4.28 -6.01 5.51
CA GLY A 86 3.06 -6.50 6.14
C GLY A 86 1.95 -5.47 6.12
N VAL A 87 0.70 -5.92 5.98
CA VAL A 87 -0.48 -5.04 5.90
C VAL A 87 -1.69 -5.57 6.66
N TYR A 88 -2.55 -4.65 7.05
CA TYR A 88 -3.96 -4.90 7.35
C TYR A 88 -4.82 -4.49 6.15
N TRP A 89 -5.73 -5.36 5.75
CA TRP A 89 -6.74 -5.04 4.73
C TRP A 89 -7.85 -4.21 5.37
N LYS A 90 -8.13 -3.03 4.81
CA LYS A 90 -9.08 -2.06 5.36
C LYS A 90 -10.46 -2.16 4.72
N SER A 91 -10.52 -2.30 3.41
CA SER A 91 -11.77 -2.45 2.68
C SER A 91 -11.57 -3.20 1.36
N GLY A 92 -12.64 -3.83 0.89
CA GLY A 92 -12.77 -4.38 -0.45
C GLY A 92 -14.10 -3.93 -1.06
N SER A 93 -14.10 -3.54 -2.34
CA SER A 93 -15.29 -3.20 -3.11
C SER A 93 -15.41 -4.12 -4.31
N PHE A 94 -16.61 -4.65 -4.52
CA PHE A 94 -16.95 -5.59 -5.58
C PHE A 94 -18.27 -5.15 -6.18
N GLY A 95 -18.34 -5.04 -7.50
CA GLY A 95 -19.58 -4.73 -8.20
C GLY A 95 -19.53 -5.32 -9.59
N ALA A 96 -20.62 -5.92 -10.05
CA ALA A 96 -20.70 -6.55 -11.37
C ALA A 96 -22.01 -6.17 -12.05
N SER A 97 -21.96 -5.92 -13.36
CA SER A 97 -23.13 -6.05 -14.21
C SER A 97 -23.26 -7.52 -14.62
N LEU A 98 -24.49 -8.01 -14.85
CA LEU A 98 -24.77 -9.44 -15.13
C LEU A 98 -23.96 -10.05 -16.29
N ASP A 99 -23.42 -9.21 -17.18
CA ASP A 99 -22.69 -9.59 -18.40
C ASP A 99 -21.31 -8.88 -18.52
N ALA A 100 -20.80 -8.31 -17.43
CA ALA A 100 -19.53 -7.58 -17.44
C ALA A 100 -18.52 -8.15 -16.43
N ALA A 101 -17.24 -7.89 -16.70
CA ALA A 101 -16.18 -8.18 -15.74
C ALA A 101 -16.44 -7.45 -14.41
N VAL A 102 -16.13 -8.11 -13.30
CA VAL A 102 -16.34 -7.58 -11.95
C VAL A 102 -15.17 -6.67 -11.57
N PRO A 103 -15.29 -5.33 -11.58
CA PRO A 103 -14.29 -4.46 -10.97
C PRO A 103 -14.13 -4.78 -9.49
N VAL A 104 -12.86 -4.85 -9.07
CA VAL A 104 -12.48 -5.02 -7.67
C VAL A 104 -11.49 -3.96 -7.24
N SER A 105 -11.68 -3.46 -6.03
CA SER A 105 -10.71 -2.57 -5.40
C SER A 105 -10.52 -2.95 -3.94
N TYR A 106 -9.27 -2.87 -3.48
CA TYR A 106 -8.87 -3.18 -2.12
C TYR A 106 -8.05 -2.03 -1.56
N SER A 107 -8.23 -1.72 -0.28
CA SER A 107 -7.38 -0.78 0.43
C SER A 107 -6.66 -1.47 1.58
N PHE A 108 -5.44 -1.03 1.87
CA PHE A 108 -4.60 -1.61 2.91
C PHE A 108 -3.86 -0.54 3.71
N GLN A 109 -3.43 -0.90 4.92
CA GLN A 109 -2.56 -0.11 5.78
C GLN A 109 -1.36 -0.94 6.21
N GLY A 110 -0.18 -0.35 6.15
CA GLY A 110 1.04 -0.97 6.65
C GLY A 110 0.99 -1.25 8.14
N ASN A 111 1.48 -2.42 8.53
CA ASN A 111 1.56 -2.85 9.93
C ASN A 111 2.99 -3.06 10.42
N GLY A 112 3.98 -2.53 9.70
CA GLY A 112 5.39 -2.75 9.99
C GLY A 112 6.29 -2.02 9.01
N VAL A 113 7.49 -2.57 8.80
CA VAL A 113 8.50 -1.99 7.92
C VAL A 113 8.11 -2.22 6.45
N LEU A 114 8.21 -1.16 5.65
CA LEU A 114 8.16 -1.22 4.20
C LEU A 114 9.59 -1.36 3.66
N VAL A 115 9.84 -2.37 2.83
CA VAL A 115 11.14 -2.66 2.24
C VAL A 115 11.08 -2.45 0.74
N TYR A 116 12.02 -1.68 0.19
CA TYR A 116 12.26 -1.58 -1.24
C TYR A 116 13.41 -2.51 -1.63
N SER A 117 13.18 -3.36 -2.63
CA SER A 117 14.21 -4.22 -3.24
C SER A 117 14.33 -3.89 -4.72
N THR A 118 15.56 -3.91 -5.24
CA THR A 118 15.86 -3.78 -6.67
C THR A 118 16.02 -5.13 -7.39
N THR A 119 15.94 -6.24 -6.66
CA THR A 119 16.09 -7.60 -7.20
C THR A 119 14.78 -8.38 -6.98
N GLY A 120 14.26 -9.01 -8.05
CA GLY A 120 12.99 -9.73 -8.11
C GLY A 120 12.90 -11.00 -7.30
#